data_AF-A0A3N5GBA9-F1
#
_entry.id   AF-A0A3N5GBA9-F1
#
_cell.length_a   1.000
_cell.length_b   1.000
_cell.length_c   1.000
_cell.angle_alpha   90.00
_cell.angle_beta   90.00
_cell.angle_gamma   90.00
#
_symmetry.space_group_name_H-M   'P 1'
#
loop_
_entity.id
_entity.type
_entity.pdbx_description
1 polymer ?
#
loop_
_entity_poly.entity_id
_entity_poly.type
_entity_poly.pdbx_seq_one_letter_code
_entity_poly.pdbx_strand_id
1 'polypeptide(L)'
;EAGNFGLFIGNYEQLRTIAMRIREAALELGVKRIVVGECGHAWRVAYSFWNTLAGIGAGAKDPFAVQLQSQLDMRYRQPMHICEFTWDLIQRGALTLDREANDHRVVTFHDSCNVARASRMGDTPGGQFEIPRAIIRATVNRYHEMAPGTTHEQTFCCGGGGGVLTDELLDLRVKGALPRMEALDRVVKDHGVNFMASICAICKAQFTKVLPYYGFKMGMVGGVHQLVSTAIRLGAKT
;
A
#
# COMPACT_ATOMS: atom_id res chain seq x y z
N GLU A 1 10.79 6.75 8.62
CA GLU A 1 9.48 6.09 8.75
C GLU A 1 8.39 7.03 8.22
N ALA A 2 7.52 6.57 7.31
CA ALA A 2 6.44 7.40 6.75
C ALA A 2 5.07 7.16 7.42
N GLY A 3 4.98 6.14 8.28
CA GLY A 3 3.80 5.91 9.11
C GLY A 3 3.53 7.14 9.98
N ASN A 4 2.30 7.60 9.98
CA ASN A 4 1.93 8.85 10.63
C ASN A 4 0.65 8.65 11.45
N PHE A 5 0.85 8.36 12.73
CA PHE A 5 -0.22 8.11 13.69
C PHE A 5 -0.93 9.40 14.15
N GLY A 6 -0.37 10.58 13.88
CA GLY A 6 -1.04 11.86 14.06
C GLY A 6 -2.39 11.92 13.33
N LEU A 7 -2.50 11.20 12.20
CA LEU A 7 -3.75 11.04 11.45
C LEU A 7 -4.84 10.34 12.27
N PHE A 8 -4.50 9.31 13.04
CA PHE A 8 -5.49 8.51 13.77
C PHE A 8 -5.97 9.18 15.05
N ILE A 9 -5.09 9.95 15.70
CA ILE A 9 -5.43 10.69 16.92
C ILE A 9 -5.93 12.12 16.63
N GLY A 10 -6.05 12.51 15.36
CA GLY A 10 -6.51 13.84 14.96
C GLY A 10 -5.58 14.99 15.38
N ASN A 11 -4.30 14.71 15.64
CA ASN A 11 -3.33 15.70 16.11
C ASN A 11 -2.52 16.26 14.92
N TYR A 12 -2.90 17.46 14.46
CA TYR A 12 -2.25 18.14 13.33
C TYR A 12 -0.79 18.51 13.58
N GLU A 13 -0.44 18.85 14.82
CA GLU A 13 0.94 19.18 15.18
C GLU A 13 1.84 17.95 15.01
N GLN A 14 1.44 16.81 15.55
CA GLN A 14 2.16 15.54 15.39
C GLN A 14 2.18 15.08 13.93
N LEU A 15 1.05 15.21 13.23
CA LEU A 15 0.95 14.93 11.79
C LEU A 15 2.02 15.72 11.01
N ARG A 16 2.16 17.02 11.31
CA ARG A 16 3.16 17.90 10.69
C ARG A 16 4.58 17.53 11.09
N THR A 17 4.86 17.35 12.39
CA THR A 17 6.19 17.02 12.91
C THR A 17 6.73 15.74 12.26
N ILE A 18 5.90 14.71 12.11
CA ILE A 18 6.30 13.47 11.45
C ILE A 18 6.54 13.68 9.95
N ALA A 19 5.69 14.44 9.26
CA ALA A 19 5.87 14.74 7.83
C ALA A 19 7.14 15.57 7.56
N MET A 20 7.48 16.50 8.45
CA MET A 20 8.65 17.36 8.36
C MET A 20 9.98 16.59 8.35
N ARG A 21 10.06 15.48 9.11
CA ARG A 21 11.22 14.58 9.10
C ARG A 21 11.52 14.02 7.70
N ILE A 22 10.48 13.79 6.88
CA ILE A 22 10.65 13.32 5.49
C ILE A 22 11.26 14.42 4.62
N ARG A 23 10.81 15.67 4.78
CA ARG A 23 11.37 16.83 4.06
C ARG A 23 12.82 17.09 4.44
N GLU A 24 13.13 17.07 5.73
CA GLU A 24 14.49 17.28 6.24
C GLU A 24 15.44 16.23 5.67
N ALA A 25 15.09 14.94 5.77
CA ALA A 25 15.88 13.86 5.20
C ALA A 25 16.00 13.96 3.66
N ALA A 26 14.93 14.35 2.97
CA ALA A 26 14.95 14.51 1.52
C ALA A 26 15.92 15.62 1.08
N LEU A 27 15.93 16.76 1.78
CA LEU A 27 16.86 17.86 1.53
C LEU A 27 18.30 17.47 1.85
N GLU A 28 18.54 16.86 3.01
CA GLU A 28 19.87 16.42 3.45
C GLU A 28 20.51 15.43 2.46
N LEU A 29 19.72 14.47 1.98
CA LEU A 29 20.20 13.43 1.07
C LEU A 29 20.22 13.88 -0.41
N GLY A 30 19.73 15.07 -0.73
CA GLY A 30 19.70 15.56 -2.11
C GLY A 30 18.84 14.70 -3.07
N VAL A 31 17.84 13.98 -2.55
CA VAL A 31 17.06 13.01 -3.33
C VAL A 31 16.32 13.64 -4.49
N LYS A 32 16.20 12.89 -5.59
CA LYS A 32 15.43 13.29 -6.77
C LYS A 32 13.98 12.78 -6.76
N ARG A 33 13.66 11.78 -5.94
CA ARG A 33 12.32 11.18 -5.86
C ARG A 33 12.02 10.75 -4.43
N ILE A 34 10.75 10.87 -4.03
CA ILE A 34 10.24 10.37 -2.76
C ILE A 34 9.19 9.31 -3.04
N VAL A 35 9.54 8.05 -2.75
CA VAL A 35 8.67 6.89 -2.97
C VAL A 35 8.17 6.34 -1.64
N VAL A 36 6.85 6.32 -1.46
CA VAL A 36 6.19 5.83 -0.26
C VAL A 36 5.92 4.34 -0.42
N GLY A 37 6.46 3.53 0.50
CA GLY A 37 6.24 2.09 0.53
C GLY A 37 4.79 1.69 0.83
N GLU A 38 4.54 0.38 0.90
CA GLU A 38 3.22 -0.18 1.16
C GLU A 38 2.70 0.12 2.57
N CYS A 39 2.05 1.26 2.72
CA CYS A 39 1.42 1.66 3.96
C CYS A 39 0.27 2.63 3.67
N GLY A 40 -0.98 2.15 3.75
CA GLY A 40 -2.13 2.93 3.31
C GLY A 40 -2.29 4.25 4.07
N HIS A 41 -2.04 4.28 5.38
CA HIS A 41 -2.16 5.52 6.15
C HIS A 41 -0.99 6.49 5.88
N ALA A 42 0.23 5.98 5.68
CA ALA A 42 1.35 6.79 5.22
C ALA A 42 1.05 7.40 3.85
N TRP A 43 0.55 6.60 2.91
CA TRP A 43 0.19 7.06 1.57
C TRP A 43 -0.93 8.08 1.59
N ARG A 44 -1.97 7.88 2.41
CA ARG A 44 -3.02 8.89 2.58
C ARG A 44 -2.45 10.21 3.06
N VAL A 45 -1.56 10.20 4.05
CA VAL A 45 -0.94 11.44 4.53
C VAL A 45 -0.07 12.08 3.45
N ALA A 46 0.69 11.25 2.73
CA ALA A 46 1.53 11.71 1.64
C ALA A 46 0.73 12.36 0.51
N TYR A 47 -0.31 11.68 0.05
CA TYR A 47 -1.18 12.11 -1.04
C TYR A 47 -2.00 13.35 -0.68
N SER A 48 -2.59 13.39 0.52
CA SER A 48 -3.56 14.42 0.90
C SER A 48 -2.95 15.65 1.58
N PHE A 49 -1.81 15.51 2.26
CA PHE A 49 -1.35 16.53 3.20
C PHE A 49 0.12 16.92 3.09
N TRP A 50 1.01 16.16 2.43
CA TRP A 50 2.43 16.53 2.43
C TRP A 50 2.74 17.84 1.70
N ASN A 51 1.93 18.24 0.72
CA ASN A 51 2.07 19.54 0.07
C ASN A 51 1.87 20.70 1.05
N THR A 52 0.94 20.59 2.01
CA THR A 52 0.65 21.65 2.98
C THR A 52 1.44 21.49 4.28
N LEU A 53 1.70 20.27 4.73
CA LEU A 53 2.40 20.01 5.99
C LEU A 53 3.92 20.13 5.87
N ALA A 54 4.48 19.65 4.75
CA ALA A 54 5.92 19.52 4.55
C ALA A 54 6.39 20.14 3.22
N GLY A 55 5.51 20.74 2.42
CA GLY A 55 5.89 21.31 1.12
C GLY A 55 6.51 20.32 0.14
N ILE A 56 6.22 19.02 0.28
CA ILE A 56 6.63 17.99 -0.66
C ILE A 56 5.66 18.00 -1.84
N GLY A 57 6.19 17.95 -3.07
CA GLY A 57 5.38 17.97 -4.28
C GLY A 57 5.33 19.36 -4.89
N ALA A 58 4.24 20.10 -4.71
CA ALA A 58 4.08 21.44 -5.26
C ALA A 58 3.20 22.34 -4.38
N GLY A 59 3.33 23.65 -4.54
CA GLY A 59 2.40 24.67 -4.02
C GLY A 59 2.81 25.32 -2.71
N ALA A 60 3.76 24.75 -1.96
CA ALA A 60 4.34 25.39 -0.79
C ALA A 60 5.39 26.45 -1.18
N LYS A 61 5.44 27.54 -0.41
CA LYS A 61 6.22 28.75 -0.74
C LYS A 61 7.34 29.05 0.25
N ASP A 62 7.47 28.31 1.36
CA ASP A 62 8.58 28.53 2.28
C ASP A 62 9.92 28.14 1.62
N PRO A 63 11.05 28.77 2.00
CA PRO A 63 12.32 28.59 1.30
C PRO A 63 12.77 27.13 1.19
N PHE A 64 12.58 26.33 2.24
CA PHE A 64 12.94 24.91 2.25
C PHE A 64 12.04 24.07 1.35
N ALA A 65 10.75 24.39 1.27
CA ALA A 65 9.85 23.74 0.33
C ALA A 65 10.21 24.09 -1.11
N VAL A 66 10.54 25.34 -1.42
CA VAL A 66 10.99 25.75 -2.78
C VAL A 66 12.28 25.03 -3.15
N GLN A 67 13.23 24.94 -2.22
CA GLN A 67 14.46 24.18 -2.40
C GLN A 67 14.17 22.70 -2.68
N LEU A 68 13.31 22.06 -1.88
CA LEU A 68 12.96 20.66 -2.07
C LEU A 68 12.27 20.45 -3.43
N GLN A 69 11.30 21.29 -3.78
CA GLN A 69 10.60 21.23 -5.07
C GLN A 69 11.57 21.36 -6.25
N SER A 70 12.56 22.26 -6.15
CA SER A 70 13.59 22.44 -7.17
C SER A 70 14.58 21.26 -7.24
N GLN A 71 14.75 20.54 -6.13
CA GLN A 71 15.63 19.38 -6.04
C GLN A 71 15.00 18.14 -6.71
N LEU A 72 13.68 17.98 -6.61
CA LEU A 72 12.94 16.82 -7.11
C LEU A 72 12.88 16.77 -8.64
N ASP A 73 12.85 15.56 -9.19
CA ASP A 73 12.70 15.33 -10.62
C ASP A 73 11.21 15.34 -11.02
N MET A 74 10.77 16.48 -11.55
CA MET A 74 9.37 16.74 -11.92
C MET A 74 8.87 15.93 -13.11
N ARG A 75 9.71 15.13 -13.76
CA ARG A 75 9.25 14.10 -14.73
C ARG A 75 8.47 12.99 -14.05
N TYR A 76 8.59 12.87 -12.72
CA TYR A 76 7.89 11.87 -11.91
C TYR A 76 7.03 12.56 -10.87
N ARG A 77 5.90 11.93 -10.52
CA ARG A 77 4.99 12.41 -9.49
C ARG A 77 5.68 12.45 -8.12
N GLN A 78 5.38 13.49 -7.33
CA GLN A 78 5.92 13.66 -5.99
C GLN A 78 4.81 14.03 -5.00
N PRO A 79 4.61 13.25 -3.92
CA PRO A 79 5.20 11.93 -3.68
C PRO A 79 4.63 10.87 -4.63
N MET A 80 5.32 9.73 -4.73
CA MET A 80 4.89 8.56 -5.51
C MET A 80 4.64 7.36 -4.59
N HIS A 81 3.61 6.57 -4.84
CA HIS A 81 3.42 5.28 -4.19
C HIS A 81 4.30 4.21 -4.85
N ILE A 82 4.83 3.27 -4.09
CA ILE A 82 5.72 2.23 -4.61
C ILE A 82 5.09 1.38 -5.72
N CYS A 83 3.76 1.19 -5.71
CA CYS A 83 3.06 0.54 -6.81
C CYS A 83 3.13 1.34 -8.11
N GLU A 84 3.07 2.68 -8.09
CA GLU A 84 3.24 3.50 -9.30
C GLU A 84 4.64 3.31 -9.87
N PHE A 85 5.65 3.34 -9.00
CA PHE A 85 7.05 3.14 -9.38
C PHE A 85 7.27 1.77 -10.02
N THR A 86 6.79 0.71 -9.37
CA THR A 86 6.92 -0.66 -9.87
C THR A 86 6.15 -0.86 -11.17
N TRP A 87 4.95 -0.28 -11.28
CA TRP A 87 4.15 -0.39 -12.49
C TRP A 87 4.79 0.32 -13.68
N ASP A 88 5.34 1.53 -13.50
CA ASP A 88 6.13 2.23 -14.53
C ASP A 88 7.31 1.36 -15.02
N LEU A 89 8.05 0.73 -14.10
CA LEU A 89 9.15 -0.17 -14.47
C LEU A 89 8.68 -1.40 -15.24
N ILE A 90 7.52 -1.97 -14.92
CA ILE A 90 6.93 -3.08 -15.66
C ILE A 90 6.51 -2.62 -17.06
N GLN A 91 5.81 -1.50 -17.18
CA GLN A 91 5.32 -0.98 -18.47
C GLN A 91 6.44 -0.63 -19.43
N ARG A 92 7.54 -0.05 -18.94
CA ARG A 92 8.72 0.25 -19.75
C ARG A 92 9.58 -0.99 -20.06
N GLY A 93 9.17 -2.17 -19.61
CA GLY A 93 9.94 -3.39 -19.77
C GLY A 93 11.29 -3.32 -19.08
N ALA A 94 11.43 -2.58 -17.98
CA ALA A 94 12.68 -2.49 -17.21
C ALA A 94 12.88 -3.71 -16.31
N LEU A 95 11.81 -4.40 -15.91
CA LEU A 95 11.87 -5.61 -15.08
C LEU A 95 11.81 -6.90 -15.91
N THR A 96 12.57 -7.90 -15.51
CA THR A 96 12.38 -9.30 -15.92
C THR A 96 11.61 -10.00 -14.80
N LEU A 97 10.42 -10.51 -15.10
CA LEU A 97 9.56 -11.17 -14.12
C LEU A 97 9.32 -12.63 -14.51
N ASP A 98 9.47 -13.50 -13.53
CA ASP A 98 9.14 -14.91 -13.57
C ASP A 98 7.88 -15.17 -12.77
N ARG A 99 6.77 -15.39 -13.45
CA ARG A 99 5.47 -15.64 -12.81
C ARG A 99 5.43 -17.01 -12.15
N GLU A 100 6.19 -17.98 -12.66
CA GLU A 100 6.21 -19.36 -12.17
C GLU A 100 6.81 -19.45 -10.76
N ALA A 101 7.69 -18.52 -10.39
CA ALA A 101 8.20 -18.40 -9.04
C ALA A 101 7.09 -18.24 -7.98
N ASN A 102 5.90 -17.75 -8.38
CA ASN A 102 4.71 -17.62 -7.54
C ASN A 102 3.70 -18.77 -7.71
N ASP A 103 3.99 -19.86 -8.43
CA ASP A 103 3.06 -20.97 -8.68
C ASP A 103 2.76 -21.87 -7.48
N HIS A 104 3.33 -21.56 -6.32
CA HIS A 104 2.88 -22.11 -5.04
C HIS A 104 1.74 -21.27 -4.42
N ARG A 105 1.44 -20.08 -4.97
CA ARG A 105 0.40 -19.16 -4.50
C ARG A 105 -0.81 -19.13 -5.42
N VAL A 106 -2.00 -19.05 -4.83
CA VAL A 106 -3.27 -18.66 -5.47
C VAL A 106 -3.69 -17.37 -4.79
N VAL A 107 -3.62 -16.26 -5.52
CA VAL A 107 -3.62 -14.92 -4.94
C VAL A 107 -5.00 -14.27 -5.02
N THR A 108 -5.39 -13.58 -3.94
CA THR A 108 -6.44 -12.55 -3.96
C THR A 108 -5.87 -11.21 -3.48
N PHE A 109 -6.60 -10.11 -3.67
CA PHE A 109 -6.20 -8.78 -3.24
C PHE A 109 -7.12 -8.19 -2.16
N HIS A 110 -6.54 -7.50 -1.19
CA HIS A 110 -7.24 -6.68 -0.21
C HIS A 110 -7.00 -5.19 -0.50
N ASP A 111 -8.03 -4.54 -1.04
CA ASP A 111 -8.06 -3.08 -1.19
C ASP A 111 -7.98 -2.41 0.18
N SER A 112 -6.85 -1.76 0.47
CA SER A 112 -6.60 -1.13 1.76
C SER A 112 -7.38 0.18 1.89
N CYS A 113 -8.21 0.32 2.93
CA CYS A 113 -9.20 1.39 3.04
C CYS A 113 -8.66 2.83 2.89
N ASN A 114 -7.49 3.14 3.46
CA ASN A 114 -6.88 4.47 3.33
C ASN A 114 -6.47 4.80 1.89
N VAL A 115 -6.17 3.77 1.08
CA VAL A 115 -5.88 3.94 -0.35
C VAL A 115 -7.17 3.91 -1.16
N ALA A 116 -8.02 2.91 -0.91
CA ALA A 116 -9.26 2.69 -1.65
C ALA A 116 -10.27 3.85 -1.56
N ARG A 117 -10.39 4.48 -0.39
CA ARG A 117 -11.42 5.53 -0.13
C ARG A 117 -10.87 6.92 0.13
N ALA A 118 -9.60 7.06 0.50
CA ALA A 118 -9.07 8.33 1.01
C ALA A 118 -7.84 8.85 0.23
N SER A 119 -7.37 8.13 -0.79
CA SER A 119 -6.35 8.64 -1.69
C SER A 119 -6.58 8.13 -3.11
N ARG A 120 -5.71 8.55 -4.04
CA ARG A 120 -5.62 8.00 -5.39
C ARG A 120 -4.20 7.51 -5.65
N MET A 121 -4.02 6.92 -6.82
CA MET A 121 -2.74 6.43 -7.31
C MET A 121 -2.81 6.47 -8.83
N GLY A 122 -1.71 6.84 -9.48
CA GLY A 122 -1.63 6.99 -10.92
C GLY A 122 -2.27 8.26 -11.45
N ASP A 123 -2.34 8.34 -12.78
CA ASP A 123 -2.81 9.52 -13.51
C ASP A 123 -4.26 9.37 -14.02
N THR A 124 -4.84 8.18 -13.86
CA THR A 124 -6.22 7.89 -14.28
C THR A 124 -7.13 7.67 -13.08
N PRO A 125 -8.41 8.05 -13.17
CA PRO A 125 -9.42 7.65 -12.19
C PRO A 125 -9.38 6.13 -11.97
N GLY A 126 -9.39 5.70 -10.71
CA GLY A 126 -9.36 4.28 -10.35
C GLY A 126 -7.98 3.62 -10.38
N GLY A 127 -6.90 4.36 -10.64
CA GLY A 127 -5.54 3.79 -10.64
C GLY A 127 -5.13 3.16 -9.31
N GLN A 128 -5.70 3.62 -8.18
CA GLN A 128 -5.49 3.00 -6.86
C GLN A 128 -6.03 1.58 -6.74
N PHE A 129 -6.91 1.18 -7.66
CA PHE A 129 -7.45 -0.17 -7.75
C PHE A 129 -6.74 -0.98 -8.84
N GLU A 130 -6.51 -0.37 -10.01
CA GLU A 130 -5.95 -1.09 -11.16
C GLU A 130 -4.45 -1.30 -11.08
N ILE A 131 -3.68 -0.33 -10.59
CA ILE A 131 -2.21 -0.43 -10.55
C ILE A 131 -1.76 -1.63 -9.68
N PRO A 132 -2.23 -1.79 -8.43
CA PRO A 132 -1.86 -2.97 -7.63
C PRO A 132 -2.24 -4.29 -8.30
N ARG A 133 -3.44 -4.35 -8.91
CA ARG A 133 -3.92 -5.55 -9.62
C ARG A 133 -3.08 -5.86 -10.86
N ALA A 134 -2.68 -4.85 -11.62
CA ALA A 134 -1.81 -5.00 -12.78
C ALA A 134 -0.45 -5.58 -12.39
N ILE A 135 0.15 -5.10 -11.29
CA ILE A 135 1.40 -5.66 -10.75
C ILE A 135 1.22 -7.12 -10.32
N ILE A 136 0.12 -7.44 -9.63
CA ILE A 136 -0.18 -8.84 -9.25
C ILE A 136 -0.28 -9.71 -10.51
N ARG A 137 -1.08 -9.32 -11.50
CA ARG A 137 -1.22 -10.08 -12.77
C ARG A 137 0.10 -10.25 -13.51
N ALA A 138 0.99 -9.27 -13.44
CA ALA A 138 2.33 -9.34 -14.03
C ALA A 138 3.29 -10.27 -13.26
N THR A 139 3.01 -10.61 -12.00
CA THR A 139 3.92 -11.36 -11.11
C THR A 139 3.43 -12.76 -10.74
N VAL A 140 2.16 -13.09 -11.01
CA VAL A 140 1.56 -14.39 -10.63
C VAL A 140 0.73 -14.98 -11.77
N ASN A 141 0.66 -16.31 -11.86
CA ASN A 141 -0.21 -17.00 -12.82
C ASN A 141 -1.66 -17.16 -12.35
N ARG A 142 -1.89 -17.23 -11.02
CA ARG A 142 -3.21 -17.52 -10.44
C ARG A 142 -3.67 -16.38 -9.52
N TYR A 143 -4.61 -15.59 -10.03
CA TYR A 143 -5.22 -14.47 -9.32
C TYR A 143 -6.75 -14.55 -9.40
N HIS A 144 -7.43 -14.46 -8.26
CA HIS A 144 -8.88 -14.44 -8.15
C HIS A 144 -9.31 -13.25 -7.30
N GLU A 145 -10.27 -12.49 -7.80
CA GLU A 145 -10.86 -11.37 -7.08
C GLU A 145 -11.87 -11.89 -6.04
N MET A 146 -12.05 -11.16 -4.93
CA MET A 146 -13.17 -11.43 -4.02
C MET A 146 -14.51 -11.02 -4.66
N ALA A 147 -15.61 -11.47 -4.04
CA ALA A 147 -16.95 -11.23 -4.56
C ALA A 147 -17.23 -9.74 -4.86
N PRO A 148 -18.00 -9.43 -5.93
CA PRO A 148 -18.46 -8.07 -6.20
C PRO A 148 -19.13 -7.44 -4.98
N GLY A 149 -18.93 -6.14 -4.78
CA GLY A 149 -19.41 -5.42 -3.59
C GLY A 149 -18.56 -5.59 -2.32
N THR A 150 -17.43 -6.30 -2.40
CA THR A 150 -16.49 -6.47 -1.27
C THR A 150 -15.07 -5.96 -1.56
N THR A 151 -14.89 -5.33 -2.72
CA THR A 151 -13.61 -4.84 -3.26
C THR A 151 -13.74 -3.36 -3.66
N HIS A 152 -12.64 -2.76 -4.11
CA HIS A 152 -12.59 -1.35 -4.52
C HIS A 152 -13.06 -0.40 -3.41
N GLU A 153 -13.88 0.61 -3.70
CA GLU A 153 -14.42 1.54 -2.71
C GLU A 153 -15.32 0.85 -1.67
N GLN A 154 -15.97 -0.26 -2.06
CA GLN A 154 -16.84 -1.09 -1.23
C GLN A 154 -16.05 -2.09 -0.36
N THR A 155 -14.71 -2.02 -0.37
CA THR A 155 -13.83 -2.86 0.45
C THR A 155 -14.17 -2.82 1.95
N PHE A 156 -14.27 -3.99 2.58
CA PHE A 156 -14.33 -4.12 4.03
C PHE A 156 -12.98 -3.83 4.69
N CYS A 157 -13.04 -3.16 5.85
CA CYS A 157 -11.89 -2.86 6.69
C CYS A 157 -11.19 -4.14 7.18
N CYS A 158 -9.88 -4.07 7.43
CA CYS A 158 -9.15 -5.16 8.09
C CYS A 158 -9.44 -5.27 9.60
N GLY A 159 -10.07 -4.25 10.21
CA GLY A 159 -10.32 -4.17 11.65
C GLY A 159 -9.17 -3.60 12.48
N GLY A 160 -8.04 -3.21 11.87
CA GLY A 160 -6.85 -2.70 12.57
C GLY A 160 -6.50 -1.22 12.32
N GLY A 161 -7.27 -0.49 11.50
CA GLY A 161 -7.00 0.93 11.20
C GLY A 161 -7.51 1.89 12.29
N GLY A 162 -7.15 3.18 12.21
CA GLY A 162 -7.76 4.21 13.06
C GLY A 162 -7.33 4.15 14.54
N GLY A 163 -6.11 3.67 14.81
CA GLY A 163 -5.57 3.64 16.18
C GLY A 163 -5.96 2.40 17.00
N VAL A 164 -6.69 1.45 16.41
CA VAL A 164 -7.15 0.25 17.15
C VAL A 164 -6.16 -0.92 17.12
N LEU A 165 -5.01 -0.81 16.43
CA LEU A 165 -4.00 -1.88 16.28
C LEU A 165 -3.17 -2.10 17.56
N THR A 166 -3.84 -2.18 18.70
CA THR A 166 -3.24 -2.52 19.99
C THR A 166 -3.70 -3.90 20.44
N ASP A 167 -2.93 -4.55 21.31
CA ASP A 167 -3.20 -5.94 21.69
C ASP A 167 -4.35 -6.04 22.71
N GLU A 168 -4.62 -5.00 23.49
CA GLU A 168 -5.76 -4.89 24.40
C GLU A 168 -7.11 -4.88 23.66
N LEU A 169 -7.10 -4.53 22.37
CA LEU A 169 -8.29 -4.48 21.52
C LEU A 169 -8.40 -5.68 20.57
N LEU A 170 -7.67 -6.77 20.81
CA LEU A 170 -7.65 -7.93 19.90
C LEU A 170 -9.04 -8.51 19.63
N ASP A 171 -9.89 -8.64 20.65
CA ASP A 171 -11.27 -9.13 20.48
C ASP A 171 -12.09 -8.23 19.54
N LEU A 172 -12.00 -6.91 19.72
CA LEU A 172 -12.65 -5.93 18.84
C LEU A 172 -12.09 -6.01 17.41
N ARG A 173 -10.77 -6.13 17.27
CA ARG A 173 -10.06 -6.25 15.99
C ARG A 173 -10.48 -7.51 15.23
N VAL A 174 -10.65 -8.64 15.92
CA VAL A 174 -11.15 -9.89 15.35
C VAL A 174 -12.59 -9.68 14.87
N LYS A 175 -13.51 -9.25 15.75
CA LYS A 175 -14.92 -9.00 15.40
C LYS A 175 -15.08 -8.00 14.24
N GLY A 176 -14.31 -6.92 14.24
CA GLY A 176 -14.33 -5.90 13.20
C GLY A 176 -13.82 -6.38 11.83
N ALA A 177 -13.06 -7.48 11.78
CA ALA A 177 -12.61 -8.08 10.53
C ALA A 177 -13.64 -9.06 9.92
N LEU A 178 -14.70 -9.43 10.65
CA LEU A 178 -15.65 -10.48 10.24
C LEU A 178 -16.15 -10.35 8.79
N PRO A 179 -16.66 -9.19 8.31
CA PRO A 179 -17.13 -9.08 6.92
C PRO A 179 -16.03 -9.33 5.88
N ARG A 180 -14.78 -8.95 6.20
CA ARG A 180 -13.62 -9.22 5.34
C ARG A 180 -13.23 -10.70 5.38
N MET A 181 -13.36 -11.35 6.53
CA MET A 181 -13.06 -12.78 6.67
C MET A 181 -14.08 -13.64 5.93
N GLU A 182 -15.36 -13.27 5.93
CA GLU A 182 -16.39 -13.94 5.12
C GLU A 182 -16.11 -13.81 3.61
N ALA A 183 -15.72 -12.62 3.15
CA ALA A 183 -15.33 -12.40 1.75
C ALA A 183 -14.09 -13.21 1.36
N LEU A 184 -13.11 -13.33 2.27
CA LEU A 184 -11.91 -14.15 2.06
C LEU A 184 -12.25 -15.64 2.05
N ASP A 185 -13.02 -16.13 3.03
CA ASP A 185 -13.41 -17.53 3.15
C ASP A 185 -14.13 -18.03 1.89
N ARG A 186 -15.00 -17.20 1.32
CA ARG A 186 -15.68 -17.52 0.05
C ARG A 186 -14.70 -17.73 -1.10
N VAL A 187 -13.79 -16.79 -1.35
CA VAL A 187 -12.82 -16.93 -2.45
C VAL A 187 -11.83 -18.08 -2.21
N VAL A 188 -11.55 -18.41 -0.94
CA VAL A 188 -10.75 -19.59 -0.56
C VAL A 188 -11.49 -20.87 -0.93
N LYS A 189 -12.77 -20.99 -0.58
CA LYS A 189 -13.59 -22.18 -0.89
C LYS A 189 -13.81 -22.34 -2.39
N ASP A 190 -14.07 -21.23 -3.10
CA ASP A 190 -14.41 -21.26 -4.53
C ASP A 190 -13.18 -21.50 -5.42
N HIS A 191 -12.00 -21.02 -5.03
CA HIS A 191 -10.82 -21.00 -5.90
C HIS A 191 -9.52 -21.53 -5.26
N GLY A 192 -9.56 -21.99 -4.01
CA GLY A 192 -8.36 -22.46 -3.31
C GLY A 192 -7.33 -21.36 -3.04
N VAL A 193 -7.77 -20.10 -2.90
CA VAL A 193 -6.91 -18.97 -2.54
C VAL A 193 -6.11 -19.31 -1.29
N ASN A 194 -4.79 -19.06 -1.32
CA ASN A 194 -3.89 -19.33 -0.21
C ASN A 194 -2.96 -18.16 0.12
N PHE A 195 -3.13 -17.02 -0.57
CA PHE A 195 -2.38 -15.79 -0.31
C PHE A 195 -3.24 -14.55 -0.60
N MET A 196 -3.36 -13.65 0.36
CA MET A 196 -4.04 -12.35 0.25
C MET A 196 -3.00 -11.23 0.25
N ALA A 197 -2.78 -10.64 -0.92
CA ALA A 197 -1.90 -9.49 -1.08
C ALA A 197 -2.58 -8.21 -0.59
N SER A 198 -1.80 -7.29 -0.02
CA SER A 198 -2.27 -5.98 0.43
C SER A 198 -1.18 -4.93 0.27
N ILE A 199 -1.57 -3.66 0.22
CA ILE A 199 -0.64 -2.52 0.06
C ILE A 199 -0.57 -1.65 1.33
N CYS A 200 -0.85 -2.23 2.49
CA CYS A 200 -0.87 -1.49 3.74
C CYS A 200 -0.21 -2.29 4.88
N ALA A 201 0.84 -1.72 5.47
CA ALA A 201 1.52 -2.27 6.64
C ALA A 201 0.58 -2.61 7.80
N ILE A 202 -0.41 -1.75 8.09
CA ILE A 202 -1.41 -2.02 9.15
C ILE A 202 -2.30 -3.21 8.77
N CYS A 203 -2.76 -3.31 7.52
CA CYS A 203 -3.55 -4.45 7.09
C CYS A 203 -2.74 -5.75 7.23
N LYS A 204 -1.46 -5.74 6.82
CA LYS A 204 -0.55 -6.89 7.00
C LYS A 204 -0.43 -7.28 8.47
N ALA A 205 -0.05 -6.34 9.34
CA ALA A 205 0.11 -6.59 10.77
C ALA A 205 -1.19 -7.07 11.45
N GLN A 206 -2.33 -6.52 11.04
CA GLN A 206 -3.65 -6.91 11.52
C GLN A 206 -4.00 -8.34 11.13
N PHE A 207 -3.95 -8.66 9.84
CA PHE A 207 -4.33 -9.99 9.35
C PHE A 207 -3.38 -11.08 9.84
N THR A 208 -2.10 -10.81 10.02
CA THR A 208 -1.17 -11.76 10.64
C THR A 208 -1.69 -12.25 12.00
N LYS A 209 -2.28 -11.38 12.83
CA LYS A 209 -2.87 -11.78 14.12
C LYS A 209 -4.30 -12.30 14.02
N VAL A 210 -5.11 -11.77 13.09
CA VAL A 210 -6.55 -12.08 13.03
C VAL A 210 -6.87 -13.33 12.22
N LEU A 211 -6.15 -13.62 11.14
CA LEU A 211 -6.40 -14.78 10.28
C LEU A 211 -6.50 -16.12 11.06
N PRO A 212 -5.62 -16.41 12.04
CA PRO A 212 -5.72 -17.63 12.85
C PRO A 212 -7.03 -17.80 13.61
N TYR A 213 -7.66 -16.72 14.08
CA TYR A 213 -8.95 -16.77 14.77
C TYR A 213 -10.09 -17.24 13.85
N TYR A 214 -9.90 -17.13 12.54
CA TYR A 214 -10.83 -17.58 11.51
C TYR A 214 -10.38 -18.88 10.82
N GLY A 215 -9.39 -19.59 11.38
CA GLY A 215 -8.91 -20.87 10.86
C GLY A 215 -7.94 -20.77 9.68
N PHE A 216 -7.47 -19.56 9.32
CA PHE A 216 -6.49 -19.37 8.26
C PHE A 216 -5.05 -19.37 8.79
N LYS A 217 -4.09 -19.70 7.93
CA LYS A 217 -2.67 -19.63 8.28
C LYS A 217 -2.24 -18.18 8.46
N MET A 218 -1.43 -17.90 9.49
CA MET A 218 -0.84 -16.58 9.74
C MET A 218 -0.13 -16.00 8.51
N GLY A 219 0.62 -16.84 7.78
CA GLY A 219 1.38 -16.45 6.59
C GLY A 219 0.56 -16.30 5.31
N MET A 220 -0.77 -16.41 5.39
CA MET A 220 -1.65 -16.23 4.23
C MET A 220 -1.76 -14.76 3.79
N VAL A 221 -1.32 -13.79 4.59
CA VAL A 221 -1.29 -12.37 4.19
C VAL A 221 0.11 -11.90 3.83
N GLY A 222 0.21 -11.02 2.83
CA GLY A 222 1.48 -10.37 2.51
C GLY A 222 1.33 -9.08 1.69
N GLY A 223 2.45 -8.62 1.15
CA GLY A 223 2.54 -7.43 0.30
C GLY A 223 2.39 -7.74 -1.19
N VAL A 224 1.94 -6.77 -1.98
CA VAL A 224 2.08 -6.87 -3.46
C VAL A 224 3.56 -6.97 -3.84
N HIS A 225 4.42 -6.21 -3.16
CA HIS A 225 5.86 -6.23 -3.40
C HIS A 225 6.56 -7.50 -2.89
N GLN A 226 5.88 -8.33 -2.09
CA GLN A 226 6.36 -9.68 -1.78
C GLN A 226 6.24 -10.60 -3.00
N LEU A 227 5.16 -10.46 -3.79
CA LEU A 227 4.98 -11.19 -5.05
C LEU A 227 6.00 -10.72 -6.09
N VAL A 228 6.22 -9.40 -6.18
CA VAL A 228 7.26 -8.80 -7.04
C VAL A 228 8.64 -9.34 -6.65
N SER A 229 8.97 -9.34 -5.36
CA SER A 229 10.25 -9.85 -4.86
C SER A 229 10.47 -11.33 -5.20
N THR A 230 9.42 -12.16 -5.12
CA THR A 230 9.50 -13.56 -5.55
C THR A 230 9.68 -13.71 -7.07
N ALA A 231 9.05 -12.85 -7.87
CA ALA A 231 9.06 -12.96 -9.33
C ALA A 231 10.28 -12.31 -10.01
N ILE A 232 10.91 -11.31 -9.39
CA ILE A 232 11.94 -10.52 -10.07
C ILE A 232 13.21 -11.34 -10.32
N ARG A 233 13.67 -11.37 -11.58
CA ARG A 233 14.99 -11.92 -11.95
C ARG A 233 16.01 -10.78 -11.96
N LEU A 234 17.00 -10.85 -11.08
CA LEU A 234 18.09 -9.87 -11.00
C LEU A 234 19.15 -10.18 -12.07
N GLY A 235 19.67 -9.12 -12.71
CA GLY A 235 20.69 -9.23 -13.76
C GLY A 235 20.42 -8.27 -14.91
N ALA A 236 21.41 -8.09 -15.79
CA ALA A 236 21.22 -7.35 -17.03
C ALA A 236 20.23 -8.10 -17.93
N LYS A 237 19.34 -7.37 -18.59
CA LYS A 237 18.57 -7.90 -19.73
C LYS A 237 19.54 -8.05 -20.89
N THR A 238 19.85 -9.29 -21.26
CA THR A 238 20.48 -9.65 -22.54
C THR A 238 19.46 -9.59 -23.66
#